data_AF-A0A1J4W6Z1-F1
#
_entry.id   AF-A0A1J4W6Z1-F1
#
_cell.length_a   1.000
_cell.length_b   1.000
_cell.length_c   1.000
_cell.angle_alpha   90.00
_cell.angle_beta   90.00
_cell.angle_gamma   90.00
#
_symmetry.space_group_name_H-M   'P 1'
#
loop_
_entity.id
_entity.type
_entity.pdbx_description
1 polymer ?
#
loop_
_entity_poly.entity_id
_entity_poly.type
_entity_poly.pdbx_seq_one_letter_code
_entity_poly.pdbx_strand_id
1 'polypeptide(L)'
;MPWTIADVPKHTSKAKTSAEKKRWVSIANSVLKDCQSKGEKDCDGKAIRIANSKFSEDPKKSKMQEIPNGALRLVQTGEDCFAFAENIGEEKQLKMTVYSGGVIKDHWYWSNLVIDLDGMKFSRSKYPVLENHNTNAKIGFTGKPIVNGSIVLDPKKTKFVNTEESRKFQETSSEGFPYQASMYAVPSLVERIEEGKSAEVNGFTFKGPGSIWRKSEFQEASVCVFGWDKQTESSVFSKNEKTEIEFEEIEGGGDEEFDYDEESLNALNEKEVSEVTIENIEQLTKEYPELVKGIQESIKKELEASFSKERDQFKKEIVDKDKLLGDQNDRILKLEKQDIIRTENELTAIADSIWSGKLANSDIPERLYDKVRSMVSYGKFVKDGILDKDTFMKAIDDEVNDWINKGVVSKVMGTGFSLKTETDSGKTQEEKVQEEKDNELAEGLLALAGQKKKDQT
;
A
#
# COMPACT_ATOMS: atom_id res chain seq x y z
N MET A 1 37.23 19.21 37.38
CA MET A 1 38.13 18.57 36.40
C MET A 1 37.29 17.61 35.57
N PRO A 2 37.56 17.41 34.27
CA PRO A 2 36.81 16.45 33.46
C PRO A 2 37.02 15.02 34.00
N TRP A 3 35.95 14.22 34.04
CA TRP A 3 36.02 12.82 34.48
C TRP A 3 36.77 11.96 33.48
N THR A 4 37.39 10.90 33.98
CA THR A 4 38.04 9.85 33.18
C THR A 4 37.34 8.51 33.37
N ILE A 5 37.70 7.52 32.55
CA ILE A 5 37.14 6.15 32.64
C ILE A 5 37.37 5.54 34.03
N ALA A 6 38.45 5.92 34.72
CA ALA A 6 38.78 5.43 36.06
C ALA A 6 37.85 5.99 37.15
N ASP A 7 37.18 7.11 36.90
CA ASP A 7 36.30 7.77 37.87
C ASP A 7 34.87 7.24 37.80
N VAL A 8 34.47 6.64 36.67
CA VAL A 8 33.11 6.13 36.42
C VAL A 8 32.62 5.18 37.52
N PRO A 9 33.40 4.18 37.99
CA PRO A 9 32.94 3.26 39.03
C PRO A 9 32.61 3.92 40.38
N LYS A 10 33.13 5.12 40.65
CA LYS A 10 32.83 5.89 41.88
C LYS A 10 31.49 6.62 41.79
N HIS A 11 31.00 6.87 40.58
CA HIS A 11 29.80 7.68 40.33
C HIS A 11 28.62 6.87 39.77
N THR A 12 28.88 5.70 39.20
CA THR A 12 27.84 4.79 38.72
C THR A 12 28.32 3.33 38.69
N SER A 13 27.46 2.43 39.15
CA SER A 13 27.62 0.98 38.99
C SER A 13 26.97 0.46 37.69
N LYS A 14 26.29 1.33 36.93
CA LYS A 14 25.49 0.96 35.75
C LYS A 14 26.32 0.81 34.48
N ALA A 15 27.40 1.58 34.33
CA ALA A 15 28.34 1.46 33.21
C ALA A 15 29.39 0.38 33.49
N LYS A 16 29.16 -0.83 32.99
CA LYS A 16 29.99 -2.02 33.27
C LYS A 16 31.10 -2.19 32.23
N THR A 17 30.79 -1.98 30.95
CA THR A 17 31.74 -2.18 29.84
C THR A 17 32.66 -0.97 29.63
N SER A 18 33.82 -1.19 29.00
CA SER A 18 34.75 -0.09 28.68
C SER A 18 34.14 0.95 27.74
N ALA A 19 33.28 0.52 26.81
CA ALA A 19 32.56 1.40 25.90
C ALA A 19 31.49 2.24 26.63
N GLU A 20 30.71 1.63 27.53
CA GLU A 20 29.74 2.34 28.37
C GLU A 20 30.40 3.39 29.25
N LYS A 21 31.55 3.05 29.85
CA LYS A 21 32.33 4.00 30.66
C LYS A 21 32.82 5.18 29.84
N LYS A 22 33.29 4.96 28.61
CA LYS A 22 33.65 6.05 27.68
C LYS A 22 32.45 6.93 27.33
N ARG A 23 31.30 6.33 27.06
CA ARG A 23 30.06 7.05 26.75
C ARG A 23 29.58 7.89 27.94
N TRP A 24 29.60 7.32 29.15
CA TRP A 24 29.27 8.05 30.38
C TRP A 24 30.19 9.26 30.58
N VAL A 25 31.50 9.08 30.40
CA VAL A 25 32.50 10.16 30.50
C VAL A 25 32.24 11.26 29.48
N SER A 26 31.93 10.90 28.23
CA SER A 26 31.63 11.86 27.17
C SER A 26 30.40 12.71 27.52
N ILE A 27 29.31 12.07 27.97
CA ILE A 27 28.08 12.77 28.35
C ILE A 27 28.31 13.66 29.57
N ALA A 28 28.95 13.14 30.62
CA ALA A 28 29.23 13.89 31.85
C ALA A 28 30.11 15.12 31.56
N ASN A 29 31.17 14.97 30.77
CA ASN A 29 32.07 16.09 30.43
C ASN A 29 31.40 17.11 29.49
N SER A 30 30.51 16.69 28.59
CA SER A 30 29.74 17.62 27.75
C SER A 30 28.82 18.48 28.61
N VAL A 31 28.02 17.86 29.47
CA VAL A 31 27.08 18.56 30.35
C VAL A 31 27.82 19.48 31.33
N LEU A 32 29.00 19.06 31.82
CA LEU A 32 29.84 19.91 32.65
C LEU A 32 30.30 21.15 31.90
N LYS A 33 30.76 21.01 30.65
CA LYS A 33 31.18 22.12 29.81
C LYS A 33 30.03 23.09 29.54
N ASP A 34 28.85 22.56 29.24
CA ASP A 34 27.65 23.35 28.96
C ASP A 34 27.11 24.07 30.20
N CYS A 35 27.21 23.44 31.38
CA CYS A 35 26.83 24.06 32.63
C CYS A 35 27.82 25.16 33.05
N GLN A 36 29.12 24.92 32.83
CA GLN A 36 30.17 25.90 33.11
C GLN A 36 30.08 27.12 32.17
N SER A 37 29.76 26.91 30.89
CA SER A 37 29.56 28.03 29.94
C SER A 37 28.35 28.90 30.30
N LYS A 38 27.34 28.32 30.96
CA LYS A 38 26.14 29.03 31.44
C LYS A 38 26.29 29.65 32.84
N GLY A 39 27.41 29.42 33.53
CA GLY A 39 27.67 30.00 34.85
C GLY A 39 26.74 29.49 35.96
N GLU A 40 26.15 28.30 35.78
CA GLU A 40 25.23 27.71 36.76
C GLU A 40 25.97 27.16 38.00
N LYS A 41 25.26 27.03 39.13
CA LYS A 41 25.79 26.41 40.36
C LYS A 41 25.54 24.89 40.33
N ASP A 42 26.42 24.11 40.97
CA ASP A 42 26.34 22.63 41.05
C ASP A 42 26.43 21.90 39.70
N CYS A 43 27.35 22.33 38.83
CA CYS A 43 27.57 21.69 37.53
C CYS A 43 28.02 20.24 37.63
N ASP A 44 28.79 19.89 38.66
CA ASP A 44 29.27 18.53 38.86
C ASP A 44 28.11 17.58 39.19
N GLY A 45 27.24 17.98 40.12
CA GLY A 45 26.05 17.21 40.49
C GLY A 45 25.02 17.10 39.37
N LYS A 46 24.86 18.16 38.55
CA LYS A 46 23.99 18.15 37.36
C LYS A 46 24.51 17.19 36.29
N ALA A 47 25.80 17.26 35.97
CA ALA A 47 26.45 16.39 35.00
C ALA A 47 26.35 14.91 35.39
N ILE A 48 26.62 14.56 36.65
CA ILE A 48 26.51 13.18 37.13
C ILE A 48 25.06 12.69 37.07
N ARG A 49 24.07 13.50 37.45
CA ARG A 49 22.65 13.11 37.40
C ARG A 49 22.16 12.85 35.98
N ILE A 50 22.50 13.73 35.03
CA ILE A 50 22.12 13.57 33.62
C ILE A 50 22.84 12.38 32.99
N ALA A 51 24.14 12.20 33.28
CA ALA A 51 24.87 11.03 32.84
C ALA A 51 24.27 9.73 33.43
N ASN A 52 23.82 9.73 34.69
CA ASN A 52 23.20 8.56 35.30
C ASN A 52 21.76 8.30 34.82
N SER A 53 20.99 9.33 34.46
CA SER A 53 19.64 9.15 33.93
C SER A 53 19.66 8.48 32.55
N LYS A 54 20.63 8.83 31.70
CA LYS A 54 20.85 8.20 30.38
C LYS A 54 21.26 6.72 30.45
N PHE A 55 21.62 6.21 31.63
CA PHE A 55 21.91 4.79 31.89
C PHE A 55 20.90 4.19 32.89
N SER A 56 19.80 4.89 33.21
CA SER A 56 18.72 4.40 34.06
C SER A 56 17.58 3.76 33.29
N GLU A 57 17.57 3.87 31.96
CA GLU A 57 16.77 3.04 31.09
C GLU A 57 17.49 1.69 30.95
N ASP A 58 16.73 0.61 31.16
CA ASP A 58 17.18 -0.76 30.93
C ASP A 58 17.95 -0.87 29.60
N PRO A 59 18.96 -1.75 29.48
CA PRO A 59 19.59 -2.01 28.19
C PRO A 59 18.48 -2.29 27.19
N LYS A 60 18.29 -1.38 26.22
CA LYS A 60 17.19 -1.40 25.27
C LYS A 60 17.15 -2.80 24.66
N LYS A 61 16.13 -3.56 25.05
CA LYS A 61 15.99 -4.98 24.70
C LYS A 61 15.92 -5.03 23.19
N SER A 62 16.87 -5.71 22.57
CA SER A 62 16.64 -6.32 21.27
C SER A 62 15.30 -7.06 21.36
N LYS A 63 14.33 -6.64 20.56
CA LYS A 63 13.01 -7.25 20.56
C LYS A 63 13.00 -8.24 19.40
N MET A 64 12.72 -9.50 19.71
CA MET A 64 12.26 -10.46 18.73
C MET A 64 10.92 -9.95 18.20
N GLN A 65 10.87 -9.60 16.93
CA GLN A 65 9.68 -9.10 16.27
C GLN A 65 9.40 -9.93 15.02
N GLU A 66 8.14 -10.33 14.90
CA GLU A 66 7.65 -11.02 13.72
C GLU A 66 7.29 -9.96 12.67
N ILE A 67 8.03 -9.94 11.56
CA ILE A 67 7.80 -9.00 10.46
C ILE A 67 7.55 -9.76 9.15
N PRO A 68 6.80 -9.19 8.20
CA PRO A 68 6.66 -9.80 6.89
C PRO A 68 8.02 -9.85 6.16
N ASN A 69 8.35 -10.98 5.54
CA ASN A 69 9.59 -11.19 4.79
C ASN A 69 9.76 -10.15 3.66
N GLY A 70 8.65 -9.77 3.01
CA GLY A 70 8.63 -8.71 2.01
C GLY A 70 9.07 -7.34 2.53
N ALA A 71 9.00 -7.07 3.84
CA ALA A 71 9.42 -5.80 4.43
C ALA A 71 10.96 -5.63 4.51
N LEU A 72 11.70 -6.69 4.19
CA LEU A 72 13.16 -6.71 4.17
C LEU A 72 13.74 -6.65 2.75
N ARG A 73 12.88 -6.70 1.74
CA ARG A 73 13.21 -6.62 0.32
C ARG A 73 12.95 -5.20 -0.14
N LEU A 74 14.01 -4.51 -0.49
CA LEU A 74 14.04 -3.06 -0.63
C LEU A 74 14.30 -2.69 -2.07
N VAL A 75 13.38 -1.93 -2.64
CA VAL A 75 13.53 -1.31 -3.94
C VAL A 75 13.46 0.19 -3.77
N GLN A 76 14.45 0.89 -4.32
CA GLN A 76 14.38 2.33 -4.45
C GLN A 76 13.80 2.66 -5.82
N THR A 77 12.63 3.29 -5.84
CA THR A 77 11.99 3.78 -7.06
C THR A 77 12.71 5.03 -7.56
N GLY A 78 13.23 4.99 -8.79
CA GLY A 78 13.93 6.11 -9.43
C GLY A 78 14.95 5.63 -10.46
N GLU A 79 15.54 6.55 -11.23
CA GLU A 79 16.55 6.23 -12.28
C GLU A 79 17.91 5.80 -11.70
N ASP A 80 18.12 5.94 -10.39
CA ASP A 80 19.43 5.74 -9.76
C ASP A 80 19.76 4.27 -9.44
N CYS A 81 18.78 3.36 -9.45
CA CYS A 81 18.94 1.94 -9.10
C CYS A 81 18.51 1.02 -10.25
N PHE A 82 19.45 0.67 -11.11
CA PHE A 82 19.25 -0.15 -12.30
C PHE A 82 20.10 -1.43 -12.27
N ALA A 83 19.73 -2.40 -13.10
CA ALA A 83 20.52 -3.59 -13.38
C ALA A 83 20.62 -3.81 -14.90
N PHE A 84 21.83 -3.93 -15.45
CA PHE A 84 22.00 -4.30 -16.85
C PHE A 84 23.22 -5.18 -17.08
N ALA A 85 23.10 -6.09 -18.05
CA ALA A 85 24.19 -6.89 -18.57
C ALA A 85 24.83 -6.16 -19.76
N GLU A 86 26.13 -5.88 -19.67
CA GLU A 86 26.90 -5.25 -20.74
C GLU A 86 28.00 -6.20 -21.24
N ASN A 87 28.29 -6.14 -22.54
CA ASN A 87 29.42 -6.84 -23.13
C ASN A 87 30.69 -6.00 -22.96
N ILE A 88 31.67 -6.48 -22.19
CA ILE A 88 32.99 -5.85 -22.07
C ILE A 88 34.01 -6.82 -22.67
N GLY A 89 34.33 -6.61 -23.95
CA GLY A 89 35.12 -7.57 -24.73
C GLY A 89 34.32 -8.84 -25.02
N GLU A 90 34.90 -10.01 -24.72
CA GLU A 90 34.24 -11.32 -24.88
C GLU A 90 33.41 -11.74 -23.65
N GLU A 91 33.48 -11.00 -22.53
CA GLU A 91 32.78 -11.35 -21.29
C GLU A 91 31.57 -10.43 -21.04
N LYS A 92 30.44 -11.04 -20.65
CA LYS A 92 29.26 -10.33 -20.14
C LYS A 92 29.45 -9.98 -18.67
N GLN A 93 29.26 -8.71 -18.31
CA GLN A 93 29.36 -8.21 -16.94
C GLN A 93 28.04 -7.61 -16.47
N LEU A 94 27.67 -7.87 -15.22
CA LEU A 94 26.52 -7.22 -14.58
C LEU A 94 26.96 -5.88 -13.99
N LYS A 95 26.32 -4.80 -14.43
CA LYS A 95 26.36 -3.50 -13.78
C LYS A 95 25.06 -3.30 -13.02
N MET A 96 25.15 -3.08 -11.71
CA MET A 96 23.99 -2.98 -10.85
C MET A 96 24.24 -2.05 -9.67
N THR A 97 23.45 -1.00 -9.57
CA THR A 97 23.38 -0.13 -8.39
C THR A 97 22.21 -0.61 -7.55
N VAL A 98 22.52 -1.27 -6.43
CA VAL A 98 21.51 -1.92 -5.59
C VAL A 98 20.78 -0.91 -4.70
N TYR A 99 21.48 0.15 -4.31
CA TYR A 99 20.91 1.23 -3.51
C TYR A 99 21.72 2.50 -3.68
N SER A 100 21.05 3.62 -3.88
CA SER A 100 21.71 4.89 -4.15
C SER A 100 22.29 5.58 -2.92
N GLY A 101 21.93 5.14 -1.70
CA GLY A 101 22.19 5.87 -0.45
C GLY A 101 21.09 6.87 -0.05
N GLY A 102 20.12 7.11 -0.94
CA GLY A 102 19.01 8.04 -0.72
C GLY A 102 17.82 7.45 0.04
N VAL A 103 16.75 8.26 0.16
CA VAL A 103 15.52 7.86 0.84
C VAL A 103 14.69 6.92 -0.03
N ILE A 104 14.34 5.75 0.51
CA ILE A 104 13.28 4.88 -0.01
C ILE A 104 11.95 5.43 0.49
N LYS A 105 11.24 6.16 -0.39
CA LYS A 105 9.97 6.80 -0.05
C LYS A 105 8.85 5.77 0.07
N ASP A 106 7.87 6.06 0.92
CA ASP A 106 6.59 5.32 1.00
C ASP A 106 6.71 3.79 1.20
N HIS A 107 7.76 3.30 1.85
CA HIS A 107 7.89 1.88 2.13
C HIS A 107 6.74 1.43 3.05
N TRP A 108 5.87 0.53 2.58
CA TRP A 108 4.64 0.14 3.29
C TRP A 108 4.78 -0.27 4.77
N TYR A 109 5.91 -0.87 5.15
CA TYR A 109 6.16 -1.29 6.53
C TYR A 109 7.00 -0.27 7.33
N TRP A 110 7.89 0.47 6.68
CA TRP A 110 8.90 1.32 7.33
C TRP A 110 8.63 2.82 7.13
N SER A 111 7.56 3.19 6.43
CA SER A 111 7.29 4.54 5.91
C SER A 111 8.46 5.04 5.06
N ASN A 112 8.94 6.27 5.23
CA ASN A 112 10.18 6.67 4.58
C ASN A 112 11.36 5.93 5.23
N LEU A 113 12.17 5.25 4.44
CA LEU A 113 13.26 4.41 4.92
C LEU A 113 14.60 4.88 4.37
N VAL A 114 15.59 5.02 5.23
CA VAL A 114 17.00 5.21 4.86
C VAL A 114 17.82 4.08 5.44
N ILE A 115 18.77 3.56 4.68
CA ILE A 115 19.74 2.58 5.17
C ILE A 115 21.08 3.29 5.35
N ASP A 116 21.59 3.26 6.57
CA ASP A 116 22.88 3.87 6.89
C ASP A 116 24.00 3.02 6.28
N LEU A 117 24.74 3.61 5.32
CA LEU A 117 25.80 2.93 4.58
C LEU A 117 26.99 2.57 5.49
N ASP A 118 27.27 3.38 6.50
CA ASP A 118 28.35 3.12 7.48
C ASP A 118 27.97 1.96 8.40
N GLY A 119 26.67 1.76 8.61
CA GLY A 119 26.09 0.67 9.38
C GLY A 119 25.95 -0.66 8.62
N MET A 120 26.21 -0.68 7.32
CA MET A 120 25.97 -1.86 6.48
C MET A 120 27.08 -2.91 6.64
N LYS A 121 26.69 -4.12 7.05
CA LYS A 121 27.59 -5.26 7.23
C LYS A 121 27.49 -6.24 6.07
N PHE A 122 28.66 -6.72 5.64
CA PHE A 122 28.82 -7.77 4.64
C PHE A 122 29.53 -8.98 5.27
N SER A 123 28.78 -9.88 5.92
CA SER A 123 29.35 -11.02 6.65
C SER A 123 29.80 -12.19 5.76
N ARG A 124 29.32 -12.28 4.53
CA ARG A 124 29.61 -13.36 3.58
C ARG A 124 30.67 -12.94 2.57
N SER A 125 31.40 -13.92 2.03
CA SER A 125 32.38 -13.71 0.96
C SER A 125 31.73 -13.59 -0.42
N LYS A 126 30.55 -14.18 -0.59
CA LYS A 126 29.75 -14.13 -1.82
C LYS A 126 28.28 -13.90 -1.48
N TYR A 127 27.59 -13.18 -2.37
CA TYR A 127 26.17 -12.89 -2.28
C TYR A 127 25.48 -13.38 -3.56
N PRO A 128 24.31 -14.02 -3.46
CA PRO A 128 23.54 -14.40 -4.62
C PRO A 128 23.00 -13.17 -5.35
N VAL A 129 22.86 -13.31 -6.67
CA VAL A 129 22.08 -12.40 -7.52
C VAL A 129 20.89 -13.19 -8.07
N LEU A 130 19.68 -12.79 -7.71
CA LEU A 130 18.44 -13.51 -8.08
C LEU A 130 17.58 -12.68 -9.04
N GLU A 131 16.59 -13.34 -9.65
CA GLU A 131 15.50 -12.66 -10.34
C GLU A 131 14.32 -12.55 -9.39
N ASN A 132 13.83 -11.33 -9.17
CA ASN A 132 12.67 -11.03 -8.31
C ASN A 132 12.72 -11.77 -6.96
N HIS A 133 13.85 -11.76 -6.25
CA HIS A 133 14.11 -12.47 -4.98
C HIS A 133 13.68 -13.94 -4.93
N ASN A 134 13.48 -14.58 -6.09
CA ASN A 134 13.06 -15.96 -6.16
C ASN A 134 14.30 -16.85 -6.05
N THR A 135 14.43 -17.58 -4.94
CA THR A 135 15.57 -18.45 -4.66
C THR A 135 15.72 -19.57 -5.70
N ASN A 136 14.67 -19.87 -6.47
CA ASN A 136 14.73 -20.80 -7.59
C ASN A 136 15.28 -20.15 -8.87
N ALA A 137 15.05 -18.85 -9.09
CA ALA A 137 15.48 -18.11 -10.27
C ALA A 137 16.85 -17.44 -10.05
N LYS A 138 17.93 -18.18 -10.35
CA LYS A 138 19.30 -17.75 -10.06
C LYS A 138 19.89 -17.05 -11.28
N ILE A 139 20.32 -15.80 -11.14
CA ILE A 139 21.00 -15.05 -12.20
C ILE A 139 22.52 -15.19 -12.08
N GLY A 140 23.04 -15.08 -10.85
CA GLY A 140 24.47 -15.11 -10.63
C GLY A 140 24.85 -15.05 -9.16
N PHE A 141 26.10 -14.67 -8.93
CA PHE A 141 26.60 -14.30 -7.61
C PHE A 141 27.67 -13.25 -7.74
N THR A 142 27.86 -12.47 -6.69
CA THR A 142 28.85 -11.41 -6.59
C THR A 142 29.71 -11.55 -5.34
N GLY A 143 30.89 -10.95 -5.35
CA GLY A 143 31.71 -10.79 -4.14
C GLY A 143 31.14 -9.71 -3.22
N LYS A 144 31.96 -9.15 -2.33
CA LYS A 144 31.55 -8.00 -1.51
C LYS A 144 31.23 -6.79 -2.42
N PRO A 145 30.02 -6.18 -2.30
CA PRO A 145 29.67 -4.94 -2.97
C PRO A 145 30.59 -3.76 -2.62
N ILE A 146 30.65 -2.79 -3.51
CA ILE A 146 31.36 -1.52 -3.31
C ILE A 146 30.39 -0.55 -2.63
N VAL A 147 30.83 0.08 -1.54
CA VAL A 147 30.06 1.09 -0.81
C VAL A 147 30.80 2.41 -0.91
N ASN A 148 30.21 3.39 -1.61
CA ASN A 148 30.73 4.75 -1.75
C ASN A 148 29.61 5.72 -2.11
N GLY A 149 28.91 6.25 -1.11
CA GLY A 149 27.68 7.03 -1.31
C GLY A 149 26.48 6.21 -1.80
N SER A 150 26.72 5.08 -2.47
CA SER A 150 25.76 4.07 -2.93
C SER A 150 26.33 2.66 -2.73
N ILE A 151 25.49 1.62 -2.87
CA ILE A 151 25.87 0.21 -2.89
C ILE A 151 25.81 -0.29 -4.34
N VAL A 152 26.96 -0.62 -4.90
CA VAL A 152 27.11 -1.07 -6.29
C VAL A 152 27.77 -2.45 -6.31
N LEU A 153 27.30 -3.34 -7.18
CA LEU A 153 27.95 -4.64 -7.38
C LEU A 153 29.24 -4.46 -8.18
N ASP A 154 30.34 -5.05 -7.71
CA ASP A 154 31.62 -5.03 -8.42
C ASP A 154 31.54 -5.94 -9.66
N PRO A 155 31.59 -5.41 -10.90
CA PRO A 155 31.44 -6.22 -12.10
C PRO A 155 32.54 -7.29 -12.21
N LYS A 156 33.75 -7.02 -11.70
CA LYS A 156 34.88 -7.96 -11.73
C LYS A 156 34.72 -9.14 -10.78
N LYS A 157 33.89 -8.98 -9.74
CA LYS A 157 33.59 -10.02 -8.75
C LYS A 157 32.23 -10.66 -8.99
N THR A 158 31.52 -10.26 -10.03
CA THR A 158 30.19 -10.75 -10.37
C THR A 158 30.28 -11.76 -11.49
N LYS A 159 29.58 -12.89 -11.34
CA LYS A 159 29.54 -13.97 -12.33
C LYS A 159 28.11 -14.43 -12.55
N PHE A 160 27.73 -14.54 -13.82
CA PHE A 160 26.51 -15.19 -14.23
C PHE A 160 26.61 -16.71 -14.01
N VAL A 161 25.50 -17.34 -13.64
CA VAL A 161 25.37 -18.79 -13.65
C VAL A 161 24.69 -19.25 -14.94
N ASN A 162 24.86 -20.53 -15.29
CA ASN A 162 24.34 -21.11 -16.52
C ASN A 162 22.90 -21.64 -16.34
N THR A 163 21.96 -20.74 -16.07
CA THR A 163 20.53 -21.01 -15.90
C THR A 163 19.72 -20.37 -17.02
N GLU A 164 18.47 -20.79 -17.20
CA GLU A 164 17.60 -20.22 -18.22
C GLU A 164 17.31 -18.74 -17.94
N GLU A 165 17.05 -18.41 -16.68
CA GLU A 165 16.76 -17.06 -16.19
C GLU A 165 17.94 -16.11 -16.41
N SER A 166 19.15 -16.59 -16.11
CA SER A 166 20.39 -15.84 -16.36
C SER A 166 20.60 -15.54 -17.84
N ARG A 167 20.32 -16.50 -18.74
CA ARG A 167 20.45 -16.27 -20.19
C ARG A 167 19.39 -15.28 -20.69
N LYS A 168 18.13 -15.45 -20.27
CA LYS A 168 17.04 -14.53 -20.60
C LYS A 168 17.36 -13.11 -20.17
N PHE A 169 17.74 -12.91 -18.91
CA PHE A 169 18.16 -11.60 -18.40
C PHE A 169 19.30 -11.00 -19.24
N GLN A 170 20.32 -11.79 -19.56
CA GLN A 170 21.45 -11.33 -20.36
C GLN A 170 21.09 -10.99 -21.81
N GLU A 171 20.02 -11.58 -22.36
CA GLU A 171 19.50 -11.31 -23.70
C GLU A 171 18.61 -10.07 -23.68
N THR A 172 17.54 -10.07 -22.89
CA THR A 172 16.58 -8.95 -22.79
C THR A 172 17.23 -7.68 -22.25
N SER A 173 18.22 -7.78 -21.36
CA SER A 173 18.98 -6.62 -20.92
C SER A 173 19.82 -6.03 -22.07
N SER A 174 20.34 -6.87 -22.98
CA SER A 174 21.08 -6.38 -24.15
C SER A 174 20.17 -5.74 -25.21
N GLU A 175 18.88 -6.08 -25.19
CA GLU A 175 17.83 -5.42 -25.98
C GLU A 175 17.37 -4.08 -25.36
N GLY A 176 17.86 -3.75 -24.16
CA GLY A 176 17.52 -2.51 -23.46
C GLY A 176 16.31 -2.60 -22.54
N PHE A 177 15.92 -3.80 -22.09
CA PHE A 177 14.85 -3.94 -21.12
C PHE A 177 15.20 -3.22 -19.80
N PRO A 178 14.31 -2.36 -19.26
CA PRO A 178 14.62 -1.46 -18.16
C PRO A 178 14.50 -2.16 -16.79
N TYR A 179 15.41 -3.08 -16.49
CA TYR A 179 15.43 -3.76 -15.19
C TYR A 179 15.82 -2.81 -14.05
N GLN A 180 15.10 -2.95 -12.95
CA GLN A 180 15.38 -2.30 -11.68
C GLN A 180 16.20 -3.19 -10.76
N ALA A 181 16.85 -2.58 -9.79
CA ALA A 181 17.63 -3.28 -8.78
C ALA A 181 16.92 -3.30 -7.42
N SER A 182 17.08 -4.40 -6.70
CA SER A 182 16.56 -4.59 -5.35
C SER A 182 17.62 -5.21 -4.44
N MET A 183 17.52 -4.98 -3.12
CA MET A 183 18.30 -5.73 -2.12
C MET A 183 17.41 -6.45 -1.12
N TYR A 184 17.92 -7.56 -0.58
CA TYR A 184 17.44 -8.12 0.67
C TYR A 184 18.48 -7.83 1.77
N ALA A 185 18.06 -7.15 2.82
CA ALA A 185 18.91 -6.82 3.97
C ALA A 185 18.11 -6.96 5.28
N VAL A 186 18.80 -7.31 6.36
CA VAL A 186 18.19 -7.54 7.68
C VAL A 186 18.67 -6.47 8.66
N PRO A 187 17.79 -5.64 9.25
CA PRO A 187 18.20 -4.65 10.23
C PRO A 187 18.54 -5.31 11.57
N SER A 188 19.47 -4.69 12.31
CA SER A 188 19.83 -5.04 13.68
C SER A 188 19.72 -3.85 14.63
N LEU A 189 19.76 -2.62 14.10
CA LEU A 189 19.46 -1.38 14.82
C LEU A 189 18.63 -0.48 13.93
N VAL A 190 17.41 -0.16 14.38
CA VAL A 190 16.47 0.72 13.70
C VAL A 190 16.26 1.96 14.57
N GLU A 191 16.46 3.13 13.98
CA GLU A 191 16.10 4.41 14.57
C GLU A 191 14.77 4.88 13.96
N ARG A 192 13.76 5.14 14.79
CA ARG A 192 12.48 5.75 14.37
C ARG A 192 12.58 7.26 14.52
N ILE A 193 12.30 7.97 13.43
CA ILE A 193 12.21 9.43 13.40
C ILE A 193 10.74 9.79 13.32
N GLU A 194 10.24 10.42 14.38
CA GLU A 194 8.85 10.89 14.44
C GLU A 194 8.65 12.12 13.54
N GLU A 195 7.38 12.46 13.29
CA GLU A 195 7.03 13.69 12.60
C GLU A 195 7.62 14.92 13.33
N GLY A 196 8.14 15.87 12.57
CA GLY A 196 8.81 17.07 13.10
C GLY A 196 10.24 16.85 13.60
N LYS A 197 10.74 15.62 13.65
CA LYS A 197 12.14 15.31 14.01
C LYS A 197 13.02 15.08 12.79
N SER A 198 14.32 15.28 12.97
CA SER A 198 15.34 15.08 11.93
C SER A 198 16.57 14.34 12.47
N ALA A 199 17.26 13.63 11.59
CA ALA A 199 18.53 12.97 11.91
C ALA A 199 19.48 12.93 10.70
N GLU A 200 20.78 13.09 10.94
CA GLU A 200 21.81 12.99 9.91
C GLU A 200 22.09 11.53 9.53
N VAL A 201 22.13 11.23 8.23
CA VAL A 201 22.44 9.91 7.69
C VAL A 201 22.98 10.04 6.26
N ASN A 202 23.99 9.23 5.90
CA ASN A 202 24.60 9.23 4.56
C ASN A 202 25.02 10.61 4.02
N GLY A 203 25.31 11.57 4.91
CA GLY A 203 25.71 12.94 4.55
C GLY A 203 24.56 13.91 4.26
N PHE A 204 23.31 13.55 4.57
CA PHE A 204 22.16 14.45 4.50
C PHE A 204 21.24 14.35 5.73
N THR A 205 20.44 15.40 5.94
CA THR A 205 19.42 15.44 6.99
C THR A 205 18.17 14.70 6.56
N PHE A 206 17.86 13.57 7.20
CA PHE A 206 16.61 12.84 7.01
C PHE A 206 15.53 13.40 7.94
N LYS A 207 14.38 13.80 7.36
CA LYS A 207 13.21 14.31 8.09
C LYS A 207 12.18 13.20 8.28
N GLY A 208 11.63 13.09 9.49
CA GLY A 208 10.53 12.19 9.79
C GLY A 208 9.21 12.66 9.18
N PRO A 209 8.18 11.79 9.15
CA PRO A 209 8.14 10.48 9.77
C PRO A 209 8.85 9.38 8.94
N GLY A 210 9.58 8.49 9.62
CA GLY A 210 10.23 7.36 8.97
C GLY A 210 11.21 6.56 9.84
N SER A 211 12.03 5.77 9.17
CA SER A 211 13.00 4.86 9.77
C SER A 211 14.38 5.00 9.17
N ILE A 212 15.39 4.92 10.02
CA ILE A 212 16.78 4.77 9.61
C ILE A 212 17.28 3.41 10.11
N TRP A 213 17.70 2.55 9.19
CA TRP A 213 18.42 1.33 9.55
C TRP A 213 19.88 1.69 9.82
N ARG A 214 20.19 2.01 11.07
CA ARG A 214 21.54 2.39 11.53
C ARG A 214 22.53 1.24 11.49
N LYS A 215 22.05 0.00 11.59
CA LYS A 215 22.86 -1.20 11.35
C LYS A 215 22.01 -2.24 10.63
N SER A 216 22.52 -2.75 9.53
CA SER A 216 21.86 -3.80 8.76
C SER A 216 22.88 -4.75 8.15
N GLU A 217 22.46 -5.97 7.85
CA GLU A 217 23.28 -6.97 7.19
C GLU A 217 22.73 -7.25 5.78
N PHE A 218 23.58 -7.05 4.79
CA PHE A 218 23.27 -7.34 3.39
C PHE A 218 23.22 -8.85 3.16
N GLN A 219 22.18 -9.35 2.49
CA GLN A 219 21.98 -10.78 2.26
C GLN A 219 22.01 -11.16 0.78
N GLU A 220 21.44 -10.33 -0.09
CA GLU A 220 21.20 -10.67 -1.50
C GLU A 220 20.87 -9.43 -2.35
N ALA A 221 21.16 -9.48 -3.65
CA ALA A 221 20.78 -8.48 -4.66
C ALA A 221 19.89 -9.12 -5.73
N SER A 222 18.81 -8.46 -6.14
CA SER A 222 17.88 -8.97 -7.13
C SER A 222 17.72 -8.05 -8.33
N VAL A 223 17.64 -8.64 -9.51
CA VAL A 223 17.15 -8.00 -10.72
C VAL A 223 15.63 -8.09 -10.72
N CYS A 224 14.93 -6.96 -10.89
CA CYS A 224 13.48 -6.91 -10.87
C CYS A 224 12.91 -6.21 -12.09
N VAL A 225 11.77 -6.68 -12.59
CA VAL A 225 11.02 -6.00 -13.66
C VAL A 225 10.31 -4.77 -13.13
N PHE A 226 9.65 -4.94 -11.99
CA PHE A 226 9.02 -3.87 -11.24
C PHE A 226 9.59 -3.86 -9.85
N GLY A 227 9.78 -2.66 -9.32
CA GLY A 227 10.05 -2.46 -7.92
C GLY A 227 8.86 -2.84 -7.05
N TRP A 228 9.02 -2.65 -5.75
CA TRP A 228 7.90 -2.75 -4.85
C TRP A 228 6.83 -1.71 -5.25
N ASP A 229 5.64 -2.17 -5.64
CA ASP A 229 4.46 -1.33 -5.86
C ASP A 229 3.35 -1.71 -4.85
N LYS A 230 2.59 -0.71 -4.41
CA LYS A 230 1.50 -0.82 -3.42
C LYS A 230 0.45 -1.87 -3.81
N GLN A 231 0.32 -2.16 -5.11
CA GLN A 231 -0.59 -3.17 -5.67
C GLN A 231 0.08 -4.48 -6.09
N THR A 232 1.41 -4.59 -5.95
CA THR A 232 2.13 -5.83 -6.30
C THR A 232 1.91 -6.88 -5.21
N GLU A 233 0.90 -7.72 -5.39
CA GLU A 233 0.70 -9.00 -4.70
C GLU A 233 1.56 -10.13 -5.31
N SER A 234 2.75 -9.80 -5.84
CA SER A 234 3.67 -10.84 -6.27
C SER A 234 4.01 -11.71 -5.04
N SER A 235 3.97 -13.04 -5.19
CA SER A 235 4.29 -14.01 -4.12
C SER A 235 5.64 -13.73 -3.44
N VAL A 236 6.53 -13.06 -4.17
CA VAL A 236 7.84 -12.56 -3.76
C VAL A 236 7.77 -11.46 -2.69
N PHE A 237 6.74 -10.63 -2.69
CA PHE A 237 6.53 -9.57 -1.68
C PHE A 237 5.36 -9.91 -0.75
N SER A 238 4.98 -11.20 -0.68
CA SER A 238 3.85 -11.67 0.12
C SER A 238 3.93 -11.12 1.54
N LYS A 239 2.90 -10.37 1.93
CA LYS A 239 2.70 -9.83 3.28
C LYS A 239 2.41 -10.95 4.30
N ASN A 240 2.18 -12.18 3.83
CA ASN A 240 1.71 -13.31 4.64
C ASN A 240 2.84 -14.20 5.17
N GLU A 241 3.97 -14.28 4.47
CA GLU A 241 5.15 -14.98 5.00
C GLU A 241 5.87 -14.08 5.99
N LYS A 242 5.77 -14.43 7.26
CA LYS A 242 6.43 -13.71 8.33
C LYS A 242 7.76 -14.37 8.70
N THR A 243 8.69 -13.56 9.18
CA THR A 243 10.00 -13.98 9.66
C THR A 243 10.27 -13.28 10.98
N GLU A 244 10.78 -14.03 11.95
CA GLU A 244 11.23 -13.48 13.21
C GLU A 244 12.62 -12.88 13.02
N ILE A 245 12.75 -11.59 13.32
CA ILE A 245 14.04 -10.92 13.38
C ILE A 245 14.23 -10.28 14.74
N GLU A 246 15.48 -10.20 15.17
CA GLU A 246 15.87 -9.50 16.38
C GLU A 246 16.57 -8.20 16.00
N PHE A 247 15.98 -7.06 16.37
CA PHE A 247 16.63 -5.76 16.22
C PHE A 247 16.38 -4.87 17.46
N GLU A 248 17.33 -3.97 17.69
CA GLU A 248 17.18 -2.88 18.65
C GLU A 248 16.43 -1.73 17.98
N GLU A 249 15.37 -1.23 18.61
CA GLU A 249 14.64 -0.05 18.17
C GLU A 249 14.95 1.12 19.11
N ILE A 250 15.36 2.24 18.54
CA ILE A 250 15.61 3.48 19.26
C ILE A 250 14.72 4.59 18.69
N GLU A 251 14.09 5.36 19.57
CA GLU A 251 13.54 6.65 19.18
C GLU A 251 14.69 7.61 18.95
N GLY A 252 14.61 8.33 17.83
CA GLY A 252 15.65 9.17 17.31
C GLY A 252 15.16 10.52 16.84
N GLY A 253 16.14 11.39 16.59
CA GLY A 253 15.94 12.75 16.13
C GLY A 253 16.02 13.81 17.22
N GLY A 254 16.63 14.93 16.87
CA GLY A 254 16.69 16.13 17.73
C GLY A 254 15.39 16.91 17.67
N ASP A 255 15.07 17.61 18.75
CA ASP A 255 14.02 18.63 18.74
C ASP A 255 14.57 19.85 17.99
N GLU A 256 14.43 19.85 16.67
CA GLU A 256 14.46 21.10 15.92
C GLU A 256 13.03 21.63 15.90
N GLU A 257 12.77 22.66 16.70
CA GLU A 257 11.57 23.48 16.60
C GLU A 257 11.64 24.21 15.25
N PHE A 258 11.22 23.52 14.18
CA PHE A 258 11.03 24.13 12.87
C PHE A 258 9.63 24.75 12.88
N ASP A 259 9.60 26.07 12.93
CA ASP A 259 8.42 26.85 12.60
C ASP A 259 7.95 26.37 11.23
N TYR A 260 6.69 25.96 11.11
CA TYR A 260 6.11 25.63 9.81
C TYR A 260 5.91 26.94 9.05
N ASP A 261 6.98 27.47 8.47
CA ASP A 261 6.91 28.56 7.53
C ASP A 261 6.58 27.97 6.14
N GLU A 262 5.36 28.24 5.68
CA GLU A 262 4.91 28.02 4.29
C GLU A 262 5.86 28.65 3.24
N GLU A 263 6.81 29.49 3.66
CA GLU A 263 7.88 30.07 2.85
C GLU A 263 9.04 29.11 2.52
N SER A 264 9.30 28.06 3.31
CA SER A 264 10.42 27.13 3.07
C SER A 264 10.23 26.21 1.85
N LEU A 265 9.01 26.09 1.33
CA LEU A 265 8.74 25.44 0.03
C LEU A 265 9.02 26.36 -1.18
N ASN A 266 9.19 27.67 -0.95
CA ASN A 266 9.56 28.65 -1.98
C ASN A 266 11.03 29.11 -1.88
N ALA A 267 11.78 28.66 -0.88
CA ALA A 267 13.17 29.08 -0.64
C ALA A 267 14.24 28.08 -1.15
N LEU A 268 13.85 27.04 -1.90
CA LEU A 268 14.79 26.17 -2.65
C LEU A 268 15.22 26.74 -4.01
N ASN A 269 14.93 28.03 -4.27
CA ASN A 269 15.70 28.85 -5.20
C ASN A 269 16.36 29.95 -4.38
N GLU A 270 17.68 30.11 -4.55
CA GLU A 270 18.53 31.11 -3.88
C GLU A 270 19.06 30.74 -2.49
N LYS A 271 19.93 29.73 -2.42
CA LYS A 271 21.31 29.92 -1.91
C LYS A 271 22.17 28.68 -2.12
N GLU A 272 23.36 28.95 -2.66
CA GLU A 272 24.52 28.06 -2.76
C GLU A 272 24.45 26.89 -3.76
N VAL A 273 24.08 27.18 -5.00
CA VAL A 273 24.74 26.54 -6.16
C VAL A 273 25.87 27.47 -6.62
N SER A 274 27.06 27.22 -6.08
CA SER A 274 28.39 27.73 -6.47
C SER A 274 28.46 29.09 -7.20
N GLU A 275 28.99 30.09 -6.48
CA GLU A 275 29.44 31.42 -6.98
C GLU A 275 30.42 31.37 -8.17
N VAL A 276 30.86 30.19 -8.62
CA VAL A 276 31.78 30.00 -9.76
C VAL A 276 31.04 29.88 -11.11
N THR A 277 29.70 29.80 -11.14
CA THR A 277 28.93 29.59 -12.39
C THR A 277 28.21 30.84 -12.92
N ILE A 278 27.76 31.74 -12.04
CA ILE A 278 26.96 32.91 -12.44
C ILE A 278 27.83 34.00 -13.08
N GLU A 279 29.03 34.26 -12.55
CA GLU A 279 29.96 35.26 -13.13
C GLU A 279 30.38 34.89 -14.57
N ASN A 280 30.48 33.60 -14.87
CA ASN A 280 30.80 33.09 -16.21
C ASN A 280 29.62 33.24 -17.18
N ILE A 281 28.38 33.09 -16.74
CA ILE A 281 27.18 33.25 -17.57
C ILE A 281 26.94 34.73 -17.89
N GLU A 282 27.15 35.64 -16.94
CA GLU A 282 27.06 37.08 -17.19
C GLU A 282 28.15 37.59 -18.15
N GLN A 283 29.37 37.04 -18.06
CA GLN A 283 30.45 37.30 -19.02
C GLN A 283 30.11 36.76 -20.42
N LEU A 284 29.63 35.52 -20.53
CA LEU A 284 29.22 34.90 -21.80
C LEU A 284 28.03 35.62 -22.47
N THR A 285 27.10 36.16 -21.67
CA THR A 285 25.96 36.94 -22.17
C THR A 285 26.39 38.30 -22.73
N LYS A 286 27.48 38.88 -22.21
CA LYS A 286 28.09 40.11 -22.76
C LYS A 286 28.93 39.84 -24.02
N GLU A 287 29.62 38.71 -24.09
CA GLU A 287 30.49 38.38 -25.23
C GLU A 287 29.74 37.79 -26.43
N TYR A 288 28.64 37.04 -26.23
CA TYR A 288 27.90 36.36 -27.31
C TYR A 288 26.36 36.41 -27.13
N PRO A 289 25.73 37.59 -27.19
CA PRO A 289 24.31 37.77 -26.87
C PRO A 289 23.33 37.06 -27.83
N GLU A 290 23.71 36.89 -29.10
CA GLU A 290 22.89 36.19 -30.11
C GLU A 290 22.84 34.67 -29.86
N LEU A 291 23.97 34.07 -29.45
CA LEU A 291 24.06 32.62 -29.23
C LEU A 291 23.27 32.20 -27.98
N VAL A 292 23.34 33.01 -26.91
CA VAL A 292 22.60 32.78 -25.67
C VAL A 292 21.08 32.88 -25.90
N LYS A 293 20.62 33.84 -26.71
CA LYS A 293 19.20 33.91 -27.11
C LYS A 293 18.76 32.68 -27.88
N GLY A 294 19.56 32.21 -28.83
CA GLY A 294 19.27 30.98 -29.58
C GLY A 294 19.15 29.74 -28.68
N ILE A 295 20.04 29.63 -27.68
CA ILE A 295 20.01 28.53 -26.69
C ILE A 295 18.79 28.65 -25.77
N GLN A 296 18.43 29.85 -25.32
CA GLN A 296 17.23 30.06 -24.50
C GLN A 296 15.95 29.73 -25.27
N GLU A 297 15.86 30.10 -26.54
CA GLU A 297 14.71 29.77 -27.38
C GLU A 297 14.62 28.26 -27.68
N SER A 298 15.76 27.58 -27.89
CA SER A 298 15.76 26.13 -28.07
C SER A 298 15.37 25.40 -26.79
N ILE A 299 15.90 25.80 -25.63
CA ILE A 299 15.53 25.23 -24.32
C ILE A 299 14.06 25.47 -24.05
N LYS A 300 13.55 26.69 -24.27
CA LYS A 300 12.13 27.00 -24.06
C LYS A 300 11.23 26.12 -24.94
N LYS A 301 11.60 25.94 -26.22
CA LYS A 301 10.82 25.11 -27.15
C LYS A 301 10.86 23.62 -26.76
N GLU A 302 12.00 23.13 -26.29
CA GLU A 302 12.16 21.75 -25.84
C GLU A 302 11.42 21.49 -24.53
N LEU A 303 11.44 22.46 -23.61
CA LEU A 303 10.74 22.43 -22.33
C LEU A 303 9.21 22.53 -22.51
N GLU A 304 8.73 23.42 -23.39
CA GLU A 304 7.31 23.49 -23.75
C GLU A 304 6.84 22.20 -24.44
N ALA A 305 7.71 21.56 -25.24
CA ALA A 305 7.42 20.27 -25.87
C ALA A 305 7.40 19.11 -24.86
N SER A 306 8.27 19.09 -23.85
CA SER A 306 8.24 18.06 -22.81
C SER A 306 7.03 18.23 -21.89
N PHE A 307 6.76 19.45 -21.42
CA PHE A 307 5.60 19.72 -20.56
C PHE A 307 4.26 19.49 -21.26
N SER A 308 4.15 19.82 -22.56
CA SER A 308 2.93 19.52 -23.31
C SER A 308 2.68 18.02 -23.46
N LYS A 309 3.73 17.22 -23.70
CA LYS A 309 3.64 15.75 -23.75
C LYS A 309 3.20 15.16 -22.41
N GLU A 310 3.83 15.57 -21.31
CA GLU A 310 3.48 15.10 -19.96
C GLU A 310 2.05 15.49 -19.59
N ARG A 311 1.65 16.74 -19.85
CA ARG A 311 0.28 17.20 -19.60
C ARG A 311 -0.75 16.40 -20.39
N ASP A 312 -0.46 16.10 -21.65
CA ASP A 312 -1.38 15.33 -22.50
C ASP A 312 -1.41 13.84 -22.09
N GLN A 313 -0.32 13.31 -21.54
CA GLN A 313 -0.28 11.98 -20.92
C GLN A 313 -1.14 11.94 -19.64
N PHE A 314 -0.96 12.91 -18.72
CA PHE A 314 -1.77 13.00 -17.51
C PHE A 314 -3.26 13.17 -17.81
N LYS A 315 -3.62 13.95 -18.84
CA LYS A 315 -5.01 14.07 -19.27
C LYS A 315 -5.61 12.74 -19.75
N LYS A 316 -4.84 11.92 -20.46
CA LYS A 316 -5.30 10.58 -20.87
C LYS A 316 -5.50 9.68 -19.67
N GLU A 317 -4.56 9.66 -18.72
CA GLU A 317 -4.67 8.86 -17.51
C GLU A 317 -5.89 9.24 -16.64
N ILE A 318 -6.21 10.53 -16.54
CA ILE A 318 -7.40 10.99 -15.83
C ILE A 318 -8.67 10.47 -16.51
N VAL A 319 -8.77 10.58 -17.84
CA VAL A 319 -9.93 10.07 -18.59
C VAL A 319 -10.08 8.56 -18.47
N ASP A 320 -8.98 7.82 -18.48
CA ASP A 320 -9.00 6.35 -18.34
C ASP A 320 -9.39 5.93 -16.91
N LYS A 321 -8.93 6.67 -15.88
CA LYS A 321 -9.36 6.45 -14.49
C LYS A 321 -10.84 6.79 -14.28
N ASP A 322 -11.35 7.86 -14.88
CA ASP A 322 -12.78 8.21 -14.79
C ASP A 322 -13.66 7.14 -15.45
N LYS A 323 -13.24 6.58 -16.59
CA LYS A 323 -13.94 5.44 -17.22
C LYS A 323 -13.92 4.20 -16.33
N LEU A 324 -12.77 3.88 -15.75
CA LEU A 324 -12.63 2.73 -14.86
C LEU A 324 -13.52 2.86 -13.61
N LEU A 325 -13.59 4.07 -13.03
CA LEU A 325 -14.49 4.37 -11.91
C LEU A 325 -15.97 4.21 -12.32
N GLY A 326 -16.35 4.66 -13.52
CA GLY A 326 -17.68 4.43 -14.08
C GLY A 326 -18.03 2.94 -14.17
N ASP A 327 -17.17 2.14 -14.79
CA ASP A 327 -17.36 0.70 -14.95
C ASP A 327 -17.42 -0.05 -13.60
N GLN A 328 -16.62 0.37 -12.63
CA GLN A 328 -16.65 -0.18 -11.27
C GLN A 328 -17.97 0.14 -10.57
N ASN A 329 -18.46 1.38 -10.67
CA ASN A 329 -19.74 1.78 -10.09
C ASN A 329 -20.90 0.97 -10.69
N ASP A 330 -20.91 0.77 -12.01
CA ASP A 330 -21.92 -0.05 -12.69
C ASP A 330 -21.88 -1.52 -12.24
N ARG A 331 -20.68 -2.06 -11.99
CA ARG A 331 -20.51 -3.42 -11.47
C ARG A 331 -20.99 -3.54 -10.03
N ILE A 332 -20.68 -2.57 -9.18
CA ILE A 332 -21.14 -2.53 -7.78
C ILE A 332 -22.67 -2.47 -7.75
N LEU A 333 -23.29 -1.58 -8.54
CA LEU A 333 -24.74 -1.48 -8.65
C LEU A 333 -25.40 -2.78 -9.11
N LYS A 334 -24.76 -3.53 -10.03
CA LYS A 334 -25.26 -4.84 -10.46
C LYS A 334 -25.17 -5.88 -9.34
N LEU A 335 -24.08 -5.89 -8.57
CA LEU A 335 -23.91 -6.82 -7.46
C LEU A 335 -24.88 -6.51 -6.30
N GLU A 336 -25.04 -5.24 -5.94
CA GLU A 336 -26.00 -4.82 -4.92
C GLU A 336 -27.42 -5.22 -5.29
N LYS A 337 -27.83 -5.01 -6.56
CA LYS A 337 -29.13 -5.49 -7.06
C LYS A 337 -29.26 -7.02 -6.96
N GLN A 338 -28.21 -7.77 -7.29
CA GLN A 338 -28.22 -9.23 -7.17
C GLN A 338 -28.33 -9.70 -5.73
N ASP A 339 -27.65 -9.05 -4.78
CA ASP A 339 -27.72 -9.39 -3.37
C ASP A 339 -29.09 -9.02 -2.76
N ILE A 340 -29.70 -7.91 -3.16
CA ILE A 340 -31.07 -7.57 -2.77
C ILE A 340 -32.05 -8.65 -3.28
N ILE A 341 -31.97 -9.02 -4.56
CA ILE A 341 -32.83 -10.07 -5.13
C ILE A 341 -32.61 -11.42 -4.42
N ARG A 342 -31.36 -11.77 -4.12
CA ARG A 342 -31.02 -13.02 -3.42
C ARG A 342 -31.61 -13.03 -2.01
N THR A 343 -31.43 -11.96 -1.25
CA THR A 343 -31.97 -11.85 0.11
C THR A 343 -33.50 -11.86 0.10
N GLU A 344 -34.16 -11.20 -0.86
CA GLU A 344 -35.61 -11.25 -1.02
C GLU A 344 -36.12 -12.67 -1.36
N ASN A 345 -35.42 -13.38 -2.25
CA ASN A 345 -35.73 -14.78 -2.58
C ASN A 345 -35.54 -15.72 -1.39
N GLU A 346 -34.47 -15.54 -0.60
CA GLU A 346 -34.22 -16.30 0.63
C GLU A 346 -35.34 -16.07 1.66
N LEU A 347 -35.76 -14.81 1.86
CA LEU A 347 -36.86 -14.45 2.76
C LEU A 347 -38.19 -15.06 2.30
N THR A 348 -38.47 -15.00 1.00
CA THR A 348 -39.67 -15.60 0.40
C THR A 348 -39.66 -17.11 0.60
N ALA A 349 -38.55 -17.79 0.33
CA ALA A 349 -38.42 -19.23 0.52
C ALA A 349 -38.61 -19.66 1.99
N ILE A 350 -38.10 -18.87 2.94
CA ILE A 350 -38.30 -19.11 4.38
C ILE A 350 -39.79 -18.94 4.73
N ALA A 351 -40.42 -17.86 4.29
CA ALA A 351 -41.84 -17.61 4.54
C ALA A 351 -42.73 -18.73 3.95
N ASP A 352 -42.39 -19.19 2.74
CA ASP A 352 -43.08 -20.26 2.03
C ASP A 352 -42.95 -21.62 2.71
N SER A 353 -41.75 -21.92 3.24
CA SER A 353 -41.50 -23.12 4.03
C SER A 353 -42.33 -23.12 5.32
N ILE A 354 -42.42 -21.97 6.01
CA ILE A 354 -43.22 -21.82 7.23
C ILE A 354 -44.71 -22.02 6.90
N TRP A 355 -45.22 -21.35 5.86
CA TRP A 355 -46.61 -21.51 5.40
C TRP A 355 -46.93 -22.96 5.03
N SER A 356 -46.09 -23.60 4.24
CA SER A 356 -46.28 -24.98 3.80
C SER A 356 -46.29 -25.96 4.99
N GLY A 357 -45.37 -25.77 5.94
CA GLY A 357 -45.32 -26.56 7.16
C GLY A 357 -46.54 -26.39 8.06
N LYS A 358 -47.08 -25.16 8.18
CA LYS A 358 -48.28 -24.89 8.99
C LYS A 358 -49.55 -25.40 8.33
N LEU A 359 -49.72 -25.19 7.03
CA LEU A 359 -50.89 -25.66 6.28
C LEU A 359 -50.95 -27.19 6.22
N ALA A 360 -49.81 -27.87 6.02
CA ALA A 360 -49.75 -29.34 6.03
C ALA A 360 -50.14 -29.98 7.37
N ASN A 361 -49.98 -29.24 8.49
CA ASN A 361 -50.38 -29.68 9.82
C ASN A 361 -51.79 -29.19 10.22
N SER A 362 -52.50 -28.50 9.33
CA SER A 362 -53.82 -27.93 9.59
C SER A 362 -54.93 -28.76 8.95
N ASP A 363 -56.15 -28.71 9.50
CA ASP A 363 -57.34 -29.38 8.94
C ASP A 363 -57.98 -28.62 7.76
N ILE A 364 -57.25 -27.68 7.14
CA ILE A 364 -57.74 -26.84 6.03
C ILE A 364 -57.64 -27.64 4.72
N PRO A 365 -58.68 -27.68 3.87
CA PRO A 365 -58.58 -28.32 2.56
C PRO A 365 -57.59 -27.62 1.61
N GLU A 366 -56.77 -28.40 0.89
CA GLU A 366 -55.71 -27.90 -0.02
C GLU A 366 -56.20 -26.83 -1.02
N ARG A 367 -57.44 -26.94 -1.50
CA ARG A 367 -58.06 -25.96 -2.42
C ARG A 367 -58.15 -24.53 -1.85
N LEU A 368 -57.98 -24.35 -0.54
CA LEU A 368 -58.05 -23.06 0.15
C LEU A 368 -56.67 -22.52 0.55
N TYR A 369 -55.59 -23.28 0.35
CA TYR A 369 -54.24 -22.87 0.77
C TYR A 369 -53.82 -21.54 0.16
N ASP A 370 -54.03 -21.33 -1.14
CA ASP A 370 -53.68 -20.07 -1.80
C ASP A 370 -54.43 -18.86 -1.24
N LYS A 371 -55.69 -19.07 -0.81
CA LYS A 371 -56.52 -18.00 -0.23
C LYS A 371 -56.06 -17.63 1.17
N VAL A 372 -55.78 -18.62 2.02
CA VAL A 372 -55.30 -18.40 3.38
C VAL A 372 -53.91 -17.75 3.35
N ARG A 373 -53.03 -18.21 2.45
CA ARG A 373 -51.67 -17.69 2.29
C ARG A 373 -51.63 -16.21 1.90
N SER A 374 -52.60 -15.75 1.12
CA SER A 374 -52.69 -14.34 0.69
C SER A 374 -53.06 -13.36 1.82
N MET A 375 -53.54 -13.85 2.97
CA MET A 375 -54.01 -12.99 4.08
C MET A 375 -52.88 -12.43 4.94
N VAL A 376 -51.75 -13.15 5.06
CA VAL A 376 -50.60 -12.71 5.88
C VAL A 376 -49.35 -12.63 5.00
N SER A 377 -48.95 -11.40 4.67
CA SER A 377 -47.70 -11.12 3.96
C SER A 377 -46.52 -11.06 4.92
N TYR A 378 -45.42 -11.75 4.58
CA TYR A 378 -44.22 -11.80 5.41
C TYR A 378 -43.51 -10.44 5.53
N GLY A 379 -43.70 -9.53 4.55
CA GLY A 379 -43.07 -8.20 4.53
C GLY A 379 -43.40 -7.33 5.75
N LYS A 380 -44.53 -7.55 6.42
CA LYS A 380 -44.88 -6.86 7.69
C LYS A 380 -44.04 -7.31 8.89
N PHE A 381 -43.31 -8.41 8.75
CA PHE A 381 -42.54 -9.07 9.80
C PHE A 381 -41.03 -9.07 9.51
N VAL A 382 -40.59 -8.35 8.48
CA VAL A 382 -39.16 -8.16 8.16
C VAL A 382 -38.69 -6.87 8.83
N LYS A 383 -37.62 -6.96 9.63
CA LYS A 383 -36.88 -5.82 10.18
C LYS A 383 -35.41 -5.97 9.83
N ASP A 384 -34.80 -4.93 9.27
CA ASP A 384 -33.39 -4.92 8.88
C ASP A 384 -32.96 -6.11 7.99
N GLY A 385 -33.84 -6.55 7.08
CA GLY A 385 -33.59 -7.69 6.19
C GLY A 385 -33.70 -9.06 6.84
N ILE A 386 -34.14 -9.12 8.11
CA ILE A 386 -34.31 -10.37 8.86
C ILE A 386 -35.80 -10.57 9.16
N LEU A 387 -36.33 -11.74 8.80
CA LEU A 387 -37.69 -12.14 9.12
C LEU A 387 -37.79 -12.54 10.61
N ASP A 388 -38.65 -11.86 11.36
CA ASP A 388 -39.05 -12.27 12.71
C ASP A 388 -39.98 -13.48 12.62
N LYS A 389 -39.37 -14.67 12.65
CA LYS A 389 -40.05 -15.96 12.48
C LYS A 389 -41.11 -16.19 13.55
N ASP A 390 -40.86 -15.80 14.80
CA ASP A 390 -41.76 -16.09 15.92
C ASP A 390 -43.04 -15.27 15.84
N THR A 391 -42.92 -13.99 15.49
CA THR A 391 -44.08 -13.11 15.30
C THR A 391 -44.86 -13.50 14.03
N PHE A 392 -44.15 -13.86 12.96
CA PHE A 392 -44.76 -14.33 11.72
C PHE A 392 -45.53 -15.65 11.90
N MET A 393 -44.95 -16.62 12.61
CA MET A 393 -45.61 -17.89 12.91
C MET A 393 -46.88 -17.71 13.74
N LYS A 394 -46.87 -16.81 14.73
CA LYS A 394 -48.07 -16.49 15.52
C LYS A 394 -49.19 -15.91 14.66
N ALA A 395 -48.86 -14.99 13.75
CA ALA A 395 -49.83 -14.40 12.84
C ALA A 395 -50.43 -15.46 11.87
N ILE A 396 -49.63 -16.42 11.42
CA ILE A 396 -50.12 -17.56 10.63
C ILE A 396 -51.03 -18.45 11.47
N ASP A 397 -50.64 -18.78 12.71
CA ASP A 397 -51.43 -19.62 13.60
C ASP A 397 -52.80 -18.98 13.93
N ASP A 398 -52.84 -17.67 14.17
CA ASP A 398 -54.07 -16.93 14.40
C ASP A 398 -55.01 -16.97 13.20
N GLU A 399 -54.48 -16.81 11.98
CA GLU A 399 -55.26 -16.88 10.74
C GLU A 399 -55.74 -18.33 10.48
N VAL A 400 -54.87 -19.33 10.57
CA VAL A 400 -55.24 -20.74 10.39
C VAL A 400 -56.34 -21.14 11.38
N ASN A 401 -56.25 -20.72 12.64
CA ASN A 401 -57.28 -20.95 13.64
C ASN A 401 -58.59 -20.23 13.31
N ASP A 402 -58.55 -19.01 12.78
CA ASP A 402 -59.76 -18.28 12.34
C ASP A 402 -60.48 -19.02 11.20
N TRP A 403 -59.73 -19.59 10.25
CA TRP A 403 -60.30 -20.39 9.16
C TRP A 403 -60.88 -21.74 9.63
N ILE A 404 -60.23 -22.39 10.60
CA ILE A 404 -60.75 -23.63 11.22
C ILE A 404 -62.03 -23.32 12.01
N ASN A 405 -62.01 -22.26 12.83
CA ASN A 405 -63.13 -21.90 13.72
C ASN A 405 -64.34 -21.33 12.99
N LYS A 406 -64.14 -20.62 11.86
CA LYS A 406 -65.25 -20.15 11.01
C LYS A 406 -66.01 -21.31 10.35
N GLY A 407 -65.44 -22.52 10.37
CA GLY A 407 -65.99 -23.71 9.76
C GLY A 407 -66.03 -23.58 8.24
N VAL A 408 -65.65 -24.64 7.53
CA VAL A 408 -65.98 -24.74 6.11
C VAL A 408 -67.50 -24.81 6.00
N VAL A 409 -68.17 -23.66 5.91
CA VAL A 409 -69.60 -23.59 5.61
C VAL A 409 -69.80 -24.18 4.22
N SER A 410 -70.13 -25.46 4.19
CA SER A 410 -70.78 -26.14 3.08
C SER A 410 -72.20 -25.57 2.93
N LYS A 411 -72.28 -24.33 2.46
CA LYS A 411 -73.51 -23.78 1.90
C LYS A 411 -73.20 -23.09 0.59
N VAL A 412 -73.08 -23.93 -0.43
CA VAL A 412 -73.38 -23.54 -1.81
C VAL A 412 -74.83 -23.04 -1.82
N MET A 413 -75.00 -21.73 -1.87
CA MET A 413 -76.24 -21.08 -2.29
C MET A 413 -75.87 -19.82 -3.05
N GLY A 414 -76.26 -19.79 -4.33
CA GLY A 414 -76.24 -18.56 -5.13
C GLY A 414 -75.45 -18.68 -6.42
N THR A 415 -75.97 -19.44 -7.38
CA THR A 415 -75.79 -19.15 -8.80
C THR A 415 -76.15 -17.69 -9.07
N GLY A 416 -75.14 -16.88 -9.38
CA GLY A 416 -75.28 -15.55 -9.95
C GLY A 416 -74.29 -15.43 -11.10
N PHE A 417 -74.66 -16.00 -12.26
CA PHE A 417 -74.00 -15.65 -13.51
C PHE A 417 -74.30 -14.18 -13.80
N SER A 418 -73.31 -13.32 -13.60
CA SER A 418 -73.27 -12.03 -14.26
C SER A 418 -72.10 -12.08 -15.23
N LEU A 419 -72.39 -12.31 -16.51
CA LEU A 419 -71.47 -11.94 -17.58
C LEU A 419 -71.22 -10.44 -17.42
N LYS A 420 -70.02 -10.06 -16.97
CA LYS A 420 -69.43 -8.76 -17.32
C LYS A 420 -68.58 -9.00 -18.54
N THR A 421 -69.15 -8.62 -19.68
CA THR A 421 -68.45 -8.24 -20.90
C THR A 421 -67.18 -7.45 -20.56
N GLU A 422 -66.07 -7.83 -21.16
CA GLU A 422 -64.81 -7.08 -21.19
C GLU A 422 -65.10 -5.65 -21.65
N THR A 423 -65.15 -4.73 -20.69
CA THR A 423 -64.97 -3.31 -20.98
C THR A 423 -63.50 -3.00 -20.74
N ASP A 424 -62.81 -2.82 -21.86
CA ASP A 424 -61.56 -2.09 -22.07
C ASP A 424 -61.33 -1.03 -20.98
N SER A 425 -60.56 -1.39 -19.95
CA SER A 425 -60.02 -0.43 -18.99
C SER A 425 -58.75 0.12 -19.60
N GLY A 426 -58.83 1.32 -20.18
CA GLY A 426 -57.70 2.03 -20.74
C GLY A 426 -56.55 2.11 -19.74
N LYS A 427 -55.45 1.43 -20.06
CA LYS A 427 -54.15 1.56 -19.39
C LYS A 427 -53.75 3.03 -19.36
N THR A 428 -53.34 3.53 -18.19
CA THR A 428 -52.79 4.88 -18.03
C THR A 428 -51.52 5.02 -18.88
N GLN A 429 -51.21 6.25 -19.33
CA GLN A 429 -50.03 6.50 -20.18
C GLN A 429 -48.72 6.00 -19.56
N GLU A 430 -48.62 5.97 -18.23
CA GLU A 430 -47.46 5.45 -17.52
C GLU A 430 -47.32 3.93 -17.63
N GLU A 431 -48.43 3.17 -17.62
CA GLU A 431 -48.40 1.71 -17.79
C GLU A 431 -48.07 1.30 -19.22
N LYS A 432 -48.50 2.08 -20.23
CA LYS A 432 -48.12 1.83 -21.63
C LYS A 432 -46.64 2.12 -21.90
N VAL A 433 -46.09 3.17 -21.29
CA VAL A 433 -44.67 3.52 -21.42
C VAL A 433 -43.80 2.49 -20.71
N GLN A 434 -44.26 1.93 -19.59
CA GLN A 434 -43.54 0.87 -18.89
C GLN A 434 -43.55 -0.44 -19.69
N GLU A 435 -44.68 -0.82 -20.29
CA GLU A 435 -44.80 -2.02 -21.11
C GLU A 435 -44.01 -1.93 -22.43
N GLU A 436 -43.89 -0.74 -23.03
CA GLU A 436 -43.00 -0.51 -24.18
C GLU A 436 -41.52 -0.63 -23.80
N LYS A 437 -41.12 -0.08 -22.65
CA LYS A 437 -39.74 -0.20 -22.15
C LYS A 437 -39.39 -1.63 -21.79
N ASP A 438 -40.31 -2.37 -21.17
CA ASP A 438 -40.09 -3.76 -20.79
C ASP A 438 -39.99 -4.67 -22.04
N ASN A 439 -40.75 -4.35 -23.11
CA ASN A 439 -40.64 -5.04 -24.40
C ASN A 439 -39.34 -4.71 -25.14
N GLU A 440 -38.86 -3.46 -25.15
CA GLU A 440 -37.55 -3.10 -25.70
C GLU A 440 -36.40 -3.81 -24.97
N LEU A 441 -36.52 -3.91 -23.63
CA LEU A 441 -35.52 -4.56 -22.79
C LEU A 441 -35.51 -6.08 -23.02
N ALA A 442 -36.68 -6.69 -23.23
CA ALA A 442 -36.81 -8.09 -23.62
C ALA A 442 -36.22 -8.36 -25.03
N GLU A 443 -36.45 -7.47 -26.00
CA GLU A 443 -35.87 -7.59 -27.34
C GLU A 443 -34.34 -7.40 -27.34
N GLY A 444 -33.83 -6.48 -26.51
CA GLY A 444 -32.39 -6.30 -26.30
C GLY A 444 -31.72 -7.53 -25.70
N LEU A 445 -32.36 -8.19 -24.72
CA LEU A 445 -31.88 -9.43 -24.11
C LEU A 445 -31.89 -10.61 -25.10
N LEU A 446 -32.91 -10.72 -25.95
CA LEU A 446 -32.99 -11.73 -27.01
C LEU A 446 -31.92 -11.54 -28.09
N ALA A 447 -31.60 -10.29 -28.45
CA ALA A 447 -30.53 -9.97 -29.39
C ALA A 447 -29.13 -10.28 -28.84
N LEU A 448 -28.89 -10.01 -27.55
CA LEU A 448 -27.65 -10.37 -26.85
C LEU A 448 -27.45 -11.89 -26.69
N ALA A 449 -28.55 -12.64 -26.58
CA ALA A 449 -28.53 -14.11 -26.54
C ALA A 449 -28.40 -14.77 -27.93
N GLY A 450 -28.26 -13.98 -29.01
CA GLY A 450 -28.05 -14.47 -30.37
C GLY A 450 -29.28 -15.15 -31.02
N GLN A 451 -30.46 -15.05 -30.41
CA GLN A 451 -31.69 -15.60 -30.98
C GLN A 451 -32.38 -14.56 -31.87
N LYS A 452 -32.31 -14.76 -33.20
CA LYS A 452 -33.16 -14.00 -34.13
C LYS A 452 -34.60 -14.51 -34.06
N LYS A 453 -35.54 -13.56 -33.99
CA LYS A 453 -36.99 -13.78 -34.09
C LYS A 453 -37.29 -14.64 -35.33
N LYS A 454 -38.05 -15.73 -35.16
CA LYS A 454 -38.71 -16.40 -36.30
C LYS A 454 -39.90 -15.53 -36.68
N ASP A 455 -39.84 -14.92 -37.87
CA ASP A 455 -41.01 -14.28 -38.45
C ASP A 455 -42.11 -15.33 -38.66
N GLN A 456 -43.24 -15.13 -37.98
CA GLN A 456 -44.49 -15.81 -38.31
C GLN A 456 -45.24 -14.90 -39.29
N THR A 457 -45.30 -15.32 -40.55
CA THR A 457 -46.39 -14.98 -41.48
C THR A 457 -47.68 -15.66 -41.07
#